data_AF-A0A971WS48-F1
#
_entry.id   AF-A0A971WS48-F1
#
_cell.length_a   1.000
_cell.length_b   1.000
_cell.length_c   1.000
_cell.angle_alpha   90.00
_cell.angle_beta   90.00
_cell.angle_gamma   90.00
#
_symmetry.space_group_name_H-M   'P 1'
#
loop_
_entity.id
_entity.type
_entity.pdbx_description
1 polymer ?
#
loop_
_entity_poly.entity_id
_entity_poly.type
_entity_poly.pdbx_seq_one_letter_code
_entity_poly.pdbx_strand_id
1 'polypeptide(L)'
;MRKGIIVNVILGFLLFSLTGSVWASDTGTKISLDEGNLFRHRFQIVPNHEYAISVNVRTDLRDVEVAVSVNLCDENDQVVDFLEVYRGLGHEGDWIPIRLEFQTTSEVTSAEIVLAASKEGEYWLRELKIVTIDNSEHTLKEIWEEKFTIYGTVYTGLIIDARGLDIRRGMSPRILSESGQLLYGGVSASMDYIQEVGIVAYGTEITPKLLERIQVDPSYPLAIPLIVRPLGPADPTKSSVVISDEDAQKIIESLVAYDYFASYKVIFIVE
;
A
#
# COMPACT_ATOMS: atom_id res chain seq x y z
N MET A 1 -15.12 -21.82 33.09
CA MET A 1 -15.86 -22.60 32.05
C MET A 1 -15.68 -21.89 30.72
N ARG A 2 -15.01 -22.55 29.77
CA ARG A 2 -14.71 -22.05 28.42
C ARG A 2 -16.00 -21.69 27.69
N LYS A 3 -16.07 -20.50 27.10
CA LYS A 3 -16.92 -20.21 25.95
C LYS A 3 -15.98 -19.76 24.83
N GLY A 4 -15.80 -20.64 23.84
CA GLY A 4 -15.08 -20.30 22.62
C GLY A 4 -15.87 -19.26 21.85
N ILE A 5 -15.21 -18.17 21.49
CA ILE A 5 -15.74 -17.17 20.57
C ILE A 5 -15.39 -17.65 19.17
N ILE A 6 -16.42 -17.80 18.36
CA ILE A 6 -16.35 -18.22 16.96
C ILE A 6 -15.84 -17.02 16.16
N VAL A 7 -14.68 -17.16 15.52
CA VAL A 7 -14.21 -16.25 14.47
C VAL A 7 -15.12 -16.48 13.26
N ASN A 8 -16.02 -15.55 12.98
CA ASN A 8 -16.81 -15.56 11.75
C ASN A 8 -15.95 -15.02 10.61
N VAL A 9 -15.23 -15.92 9.94
CA VAL A 9 -14.74 -15.68 8.58
C VAL A 9 -15.98 -15.69 7.68
N ILE A 10 -16.43 -14.52 7.21
CA ILE A 10 -17.40 -14.47 6.11
C ILE A 10 -16.64 -14.82 4.84
N LEU A 11 -16.53 -16.13 4.59
CA LEU A 11 -16.13 -16.66 3.29
C LEU A 11 -17.37 -16.63 2.40
N GLY A 12 -17.51 -15.58 1.60
CA GLY A 12 -18.54 -15.48 0.57
C GLY A 12 -18.30 -16.53 -0.52
N PHE A 13 -18.77 -17.75 -0.30
CA PHE A 13 -18.86 -18.78 -1.33
C PHE A 13 -20.03 -18.43 -2.26
N LEU A 14 -19.72 -17.81 -3.39
CA LEU A 14 -20.66 -17.70 -4.50
C LEU A 14 -20.79 -19.09 -5.14
N LEU A 15 -21.89 -19.78 -4.81
CA LEU A 15 -22.29 -21.06 -5.40
C LEU A 15 -22.58 -20.83 -6.90
N PHE A 16 -21.62 -21.17 -7.75
CA PHE A 16 -21.87 -21.48 -9.16
C PHE A 16 -21.71 -22.98 -9.35
N SER A 17 -22.78 -23.61 -9.81
CA SER A 17 -22.85 -25.05 -10.03
C SER A 17 -22.11 -25.48 -11.31
N LEU A 18 -21.34 -26.57 -11.16
CA LEU A 18 -20.81 -27.52 -12.15
C LEU A 18 -19.54 -27.19 -12.97
N THR A 19 -18.58 -28.10 -12.75
CA THR A 19 -17.44 -28.53 -13.60
C THR A 19 -16.31 -27.53 -13.84
N GLY A 20 -15.26 -27.68 -13.04
CA GLY A 20 -13.94 -27.10 -13.27
C GLY A 20 -13.22 -26.96 -11.95
N SER A 21 -12.36 -27.92 -11.62
CA SER A 21 -11.35 -27.73 -10.59
C SER A 21 -10.46 -26.56 -11.03
N VAL A 22 -10.71 -25.37 -10.47
CA VAL A 22 -9.78 -24.24 -10.59
C VAL A 22 -8.62 -24.57 -9.67
N TRP A 23 -7.64 -25.30 -10.22
CA TRP A 23 -6.28 -25.20 -9.73
C TRP A 23 -5.93 -23.71 -9.77
N ALA A 24 -5.62 -23.12 -8.63
CA ALA A 24 -5.08 -21.76 -8.57
C ALA A 24 -3.87 -21.72 -9.50
N SER A 25 -4.02 -21.09 -10.66
CA SER A 25 -2.95 -21.04 -11.65
C SER A 25 -1.92 -20.03 -11.17
N ASP A 26 -0.68 -20.47 -11.02
CA ASP A 26 0.50 -19.66 -10.68
C ASP A 26 0.70 -18.45 -11.64
N THR A 27 -0.03 -18.43 -12.75
CA THR A 27 -0.04 -17.41 -13.80
C THR A 27 -0.88 -16.16 -13.51
N GLY A 28 -1.76 -16.15 -12.50
CA GLY A 28 -2.66 -15.02 -12.21
C GLY A 28 -3.73 -14.76 -13.28
N THR A 29 -4.67 -13.84 -13.00
CA THR A 29 -5.74 -13.41 -13.92
C THR A 29 -5.20 -12.36 -14.87
N LYS A 30 -5.13 -12.69 -16.16
CA LYS A 30 -4.69 -11.77 -17.22
C LYS A 30 -5.76 -10.71 -17.50
N ILE A 31 -5.35 -9.45 -17.61
CA ILE A 31 -6.18 -8.31 -17.98
C ILE A 31 -5.42 -7.44 -18.99
N SER A 32 -6.15 -6.69 -19.81
CA SER A 32 -5.57 -5.68 -20.72
C SER A 32 -5.94 -4.30 -20.20
N LEU A 33 -4.96 -3.40 -20.10
CA LEU A 33 -5.15 -2.02 -19.63
C LEU A 33 -4.75 -1.03 -20.72
N ASP A 34 -5.54 0.03 -20.90
CA ASP A 34 -5.27 1.17 -21.78
C ASP A 34 -5.99 2.44 -21.25
N GLU A 35 -5.85 3.59 -21.91
CA GLU A 35 -6.46 4.87 -21.46
C GLU A 35 -7.99 4.80 -21.29
N GLY A 36 -8.68 3.93 -22.04
CA GLY A 36 -10.13 3.73 -21.97
C GLY A 36 -10.56 2.47 -21.23
N ASN A 37 -9.65 1.51 -21.03
CA ASN A 37 -9.91 0.20 -20.44
C ASN A 37 -9.16 0.06 -19.12
N LEU A 38 -9.86 0.36 -18.03
CA LEU A 38 -9.36 0.21 -16.67
C LEU A 38 -9.95 -1.06 -16.05
N PHE A 39 -9.17 -1.76 -15.23
CA PHE A 39 -9.76 -2.80 -14.39
C PHE A 39 -10.60 -2.16 -13.30
N ARG A 40 -11.85 -2.63 -13.15
CA ARG A 40 -12.79 -2.16 -12.13
C ARG A 40 -13.44 -3.35 -11.44
N HIS A 41 -13.48 -3.32 -10.11
CA HIS A 41 -14.22 -4.30 -9.33
C HIS A 41 -14.94 -3.63 -8.17
N ARG A 42 -16.29 -3.70 -8.20
CA ARG A 42 -17.16 -3.14 -7.17
C ARG A 42 -17.56 -4.21 -6.16
N PHE A 43 -17.60 -3.83 -4.89
CA PHE A 43 -18.01 -4.69 -3.79
C PHE A 43 -18.75 -3.88 -2.72
N GLN A 44 -19.57 -4.57 -1.94
CA GLN A 44 -20.32 -3.98 -0.83
C GLN A 44 -19.45 -3.94 0.42
N ILE A 45 -19.59 -2.88 1.21
CA ILE A 45 -18.86 -2.68 2.46
C ILE A 45 -19.81 -2.21 3.55
N VAL A 46 -19.43 -2.44 4.80
CA VAL A 46 -20.21 -2.00 5.96
C VAL A 46 -19.72 -0.60 6.35
N PRO A 47 -20.63 0.36 6.59
CA PRO A 47 -20.26 1.68 7.12
C PRO A 47 -19.55 1.60 8.47
N ASN A 48 -18.73 2.60 8.81
CA ASN A 48 -18.02 2.73 10.09
C ASN A 48 -17.11 1.53 10.43
N HIS A 49 -16.46 0.95 9.43
CA HIS A 49 -15.48 -0.12 9.59
C HIS A 49 -14.18 0.25 8.88
N GLU A 50 -13.10 -0.38 9.31
CA GLU A 50 -11.81 -0.27 8.64
C GLU A 50 -11.60 -1.46 7.72
N TYR A 51 -11.05 -1.22 6.54
CA TYR A 51 -10.83 -2.22 5.52
C TYR A 51 -9.42 -2.15 4.97
N ALA A 52 -8.92 -3.31 4.55
CA ALA A 52 -7.75 -3.41 3.70
C ALA A 52 -8.06 -4.15 2.41
N ILE A 53 -7.56 -3.62 1.31
CA ILE A 53 -7.58 -4.27 0.00
C ILE A 53 -6.15 -4.56 -0.39
N SER A 54 -5.88 -5.79 -0.81
CA SER A 54 -4.57 -6.20 -1.33
C SER A 54 -4.72 -6.83 -2.69
N VAL A 55 -3.78 -6.54 -3.59
CA VAL A 55 -3.65 -7.18 -4.90
C VAL A 55 -2.17 -7.23 -5.27
N ASN A 56 -1.73 -8.32 -5.89
CA ASN A 56 -0.42 -8.33 -6.53
C ASN A 56 -0.59 -8.08 -8.02
N VAL A 57 0.25 -7.22 -8.59
CA VAL A 57 0.21 -6.81 -9.99
C VAL A 57 1.54 -7.15 -10.66
N ARG A 58 1.48 -7.69 -11.88
CA ARG A 58 2.64 -8.01 -12.71
C ARG A 58 2.41 -7.53 -14.13
N THR A 59 3.47 -7.14 -14.82
CA THR A 59 3.48 -6.95 -16.27
C THR A 59 4.81 -7.44 -16.85
N ASP A 60 4.82 -7.72 -18.15
CA ASP A 60 6.07 -7.99 -18.88
C ASP A 60 6.64 -6.72 -19.55
N LEU A 61 5.98 -5.57 -19.36
CA LEU A 61 6.43 -4.28 -19.83
C LEU A 61 7.47 -3.65 -18.86
N ARG A 62 8.37 -2.83 -19.40
CA ARG A 62 9.35 -2.08 -18.61
C ARG A 62 8.88 -0.68 -18.28
N ASP A 63 9.41 -0.11 -17.20
CA ASP A 63 9.17 1.28 -16.77
C ASP A 63 7.68 1.62 -16.72
N VAL A 64 6.90 0.70 -16.15
CA VAL A 64 5.45 0.87 -15.98
C VAL A 64 5.17 1.35 -14.57
N GLU A 65 4.29 2.34 -14.49
CA GLU A 65 3.67 2.79 -13.24
C GLU A 65 2.20 2.41 -13.30
N VAL A 66 1.67 1.94 -12.18
CA VAL A 66 0.25 1.71 -11.99
C VAL A 66 -0.32 2.64 -10.93
N ALA A 67 -1.55 3.06 -11.14
CA ALA A 67 -2.37 3.71 -10.14
C ALA A 67 -3.45 2.71 -9.70
N VAL A 68 -3.48 2.39 -8.41
CA VAL A 68 -4.56 1.60 -7.81
C VAL A 68 -5.35 2.53 -6.91
N SER A 69 -6.61 2.73 -7.25
CA SER A 69 -7.53 3.52 -6.45
C SER A 69 -8.66 2.69 -5.87
N VAL A 70 -9.16 3.16 -4.73
CA VAL A 70 -10.37 2.67 -4.07
C VAL A 70 -11.30 3.85 -3.96
N ASN A 71 -12.37 3.84 -4.77
CA ASN A 71 -13.41 4.85 -4.70
C ASN A 71 -14.47 4.38 -3.70
N LEU A 72 -14.76 5.17 -2.68
CA LEU A 72 -15.82 4.94 -1.70
C LEU A 72 -17.09 5.61 -2.19
N CYS A 73 -18.18 4.85 -2.26
CA CYS A 73 -19.44 5.28 -2.86
C CYS A 73 -20.60 5.26 -1.86
N ASP A 74 -21.51 6.23 -2.00
CA ASP A 74 -22.79 6.29 -1.28
C ASP A 74 -23.84 5.31 -1.85
N GLU A 75 -25.05 5.36 -1.31
CA GLU A 75 -26.20 4.55 -1.78
C GLU A 75 -26.66 4.86 -3.21
N ASN A 76 -26.25 6.02 -3.76
CA ASN A 76 -26.58 6.48 -5.11
C ASN A 76 -25.43 6.25 -6.10
N ASP A 77 -24.44 5.43 -5.73
CA ASP A 77 -23.21 5.16 -6.47
C ASP A 77 -22.34 6.41 -6.73
N GLN A 78 -22.52 7.49 -5.97
CA GLN A 78 -21.68 8.69 -6.05
C GLN A 78 -20.40 8.49 -5.25
N VAL A 79 -19.24 8.84 -5.82
CA VAL A 79 -17.95 8.79 -5.12
C VAL A 79 -17.92 9.90 -4.07
N VAL A 80 -17.87 9.52 -2.79
CA VAL A 80 -17.81 10.43 -1.65
C VAL A 80 -16.39 10.63 -1.13
N ASP A 81 -15.54 9.62 -1.28
CA ASP A 81 -14.13 9.68 -0.90
C ASP A 81 -13.31 8.69 -1.76
N PHE A 82 -12.00 8.84 -1.80
CA PHE A 82 -11.12 7.92 -2.50
C PHE A 82 -9.71 7.88 -1.91
N LEU A 83 -9.05 6.76 -2.15
CA LEU A 83 -7.63 6.58 -1.90
C LEU A 83 -6.96 6.04 -3.16
N GLU A 84 -5.78 6.51 -3.51
CA GLU A 84 -5.05 6.11 -4.71
C GLU A 84 -3.55 6.00 -4.45
N VAL A 85 -2.96 4.84 -4.72
CA VAL A 85 -1.52 4.60 -4.61
C VAL A 85 -0.90 4.49 -6.00
N TYR A 86 0.26 5.11 -6.16
CA TYR A 86 1.11 4.94 -7.34
C TYR A 86 2.25 3.97 -7.02
N ARG A 87 2.51 3.01 -7.92
CA ARG A 87 3.59 2.02 -7.79
C ARG A 87 4.22 1.71 -9.14
N GLY A 88 5.55 1.72 -9.20
CA GLY A 88 6.29 1.18 -10.33
C GLY A 88 6.30 -0.34 -10.28
N LEU A 89 6.05 -1.01 -11.40
CA LEU A 89 6.01 -2.48 -11.49
C LEU A 89 7.38 -3.15 -11.59
N GLY A 90 8.47 -2.39 -11.47
CA GLY A 90 9.83 -2.94 -11.42
C GLY A 90 10.28 -3.54 -12.74
N HIS A 91 11.00 -4.66 -12.66
CA HIS A 91 11.45 -5.36 -13.85
C HIS A 91 10.34 -6.20 -14.47
N GLU A 92 10.52 -6.54 -15.74
CA GLU A 92 9.64 -7.43 -16.48
C GLU A 92 9.45 -8.75 -15.72
N GLY A 93 8.18 -9.05 -15.39
CA GLY A 93 7.78 -10.27 -14.72
C GLY A 93 7.72 -10.23 -13.20
N ASP A 94 8.11 -9.13 -12.55
CA ASP A 94 8.02 -8.99 -11.10
C ASP A 94 6.57 -8.88 -10.61
N TRP A 95 6.26 -9.61 -9.54
CA TRP A 95 4.99 -9.46 -8.82
C TRP A 95 5.13 -8.40 -7.76
N ILE A 96 4.51 -7.25 -7.97
CA ILE A 96 4.52 -6.14 -7.03
C ILE A 96 3.26 -6.19 -6.16
N PRO A 97 3.41 -6.33 -4.83
CA PRO A 97 2.29 -6.26 -3.91
C PRO A 97 1.81 -4.81 -3.77
N ILE A 98 0.50 -4.62 -3.79
CA ILE A 98 -0.14 -3.33 -3.55
C ILE A 98 -1.23 -3.56 -2.51
N ARG A 99 -1.18 -2.80 -1.41
CA ARG A 99 -2.21 -2.83 -0.37
C ARG A 99 -2.68 -1.42 -0.07
N LEU A 100 -3.96 -1.27 0.22
CA LEU A 100 -4.59 -0.01 0.59
C LEU A 100 -5.43 -0.24 1.84
N GLU A 101 -5.28 0.59 2.87
CA GLU A 101 -6.09 0.60 4.08
C GLU A 101 -6.95 1.86 4.10
N PHE A 102 -8.22 1.75 4.44
CA PHE A 102 -9.15 2.88 4.50
C PHE A 102 -10.25 2.66 5.53
N GLN A 103 -10.78 3.76 6.07
CA GLN A 103 -11.93 3.77 6.97
C GLN A 103 -13.19 4.23 6.23
N THR A 104 -14.32 3.62 6.55
CA THR A 104 -15.60 3.96 5.92
C THR A 104 -16.42 4.87 6.84
N THR A 105 -17.01 5.93 6.28
CA THR A 105 -17.96 6.78 7.03
C THR A 105 -19.37 6.20 6.98
N SER A 106 -20.31 6.81 7.70
CA SER A 106 -21.70 6.36 7.74
C SER A 106 -22.43 6.44 6.40
N GLU A 107 -21.94 7.24 5.45
CA GLU A 107 -22.55 7.43 4.14
C GLU A 107 -22.05 6.43 3.08
N VAL A 108 -20.92 5.76 3.35
CA VAL A 108 -20.30 4.81 2.42
C VAL A 108 -21.00 3.46 2.47
N THR A 109 -21.51 2.99 1.34
CA THR A 109 -22.21 1.69 1.22
C THR A 109 -21.49 0.69 0.31
N SER A 110 -20.68 1.19 -0.62
CA SER A 110 -19.93 0.36 -1.55
C SER A 110 -18.56 0.95 -1.83
N ALA A 111 -17.65 0.13 -2.35
CA ALA A 111 -16.36 0.57 -2.83
C ALA A 111 -16.03 -0.08 -4.17
N GLU A 112 -15.26 0.63 -4.99
CA GLU A 112 -14.79 0.19 -6.29
C GLU A 112 -13.27 0.31 -6.34
N ILE A 113 -12.58 -0.83 -6.48
CA ILE A 113 -11.15 -0.82 -6.81
C ILE A 113 -11.00 -0.58 -8.30
N VAL A 114 -10.15 0.39 -8.66
CA VAL A 114 -9.78 0.70 -10.03
C VAL A 114 -8.27 0.55 -10.17
N LEU A 115 -7.82 -0.15 -11.21
CA LEU A 115 -6.42 -0.22 -11.59
C LEU A 115 -6.24 0.37 -12.98
N ALA A 116 -5.36 1.36 -13.05
CA ALA A 116 -4.91 2.03 -14.27
C ALA A 116 -3.38 1.86 -14.41
N ALA A 117 -2.89 1.96 -15.64
CA ALA A 117 -1.46 1.86 -15.93
C ALA A 117 -1.00 2.99 -16.85
N SER A 118 0.26 3.41 -16.71
CA SER A 118 0.87 4.46 -17.52
C SER A 118 1.19 4.04 -18.96
N LYS A 119 1.08 2.73 -19.27
CA LYS A 119 1.30 2.17 -20.61
C LYS A 119 0.17 1.21 -20.95
N GLU A 120 -0.20 1.19 -22.23
CA GLU A 120 -1.10 0.17 -22.77
C GLU A 120 -0.40 -1.19 -22.79
N GLY A 121 -1.12 -2.24 -22.39
CA GLY A 121 -0.68 -3.61 -22.60
C GLY A 121 -1.30 -4.62 -21.65
N GLU A 122 -0.57 -5.71 -21.42
CA GLU A 122 -1.05 -6.87 -20.69
C GLU A 122 -0.51 -6.88 -19.26
N TYR A 123 -1.41 -7.18 -18.33
CA TYR A 123 -1.16 -7.20 -16.90
C TYR A 123 -1.75 -8.46 -16.29
N TRP A 124 -1.24 -8.85 -15.13
CA TRP A 124 -1.74 -9.97 -14.37
C TRP A 124 -2.04 -9.56 -12.94
N LEU A 125 -3.18 -10.00 -12.45
CA LEU A 125 -3.62 -9.82 -11.07
C LEU A 125 -3.64 -11.15 -10.35
N ARG A 126 -3.20 -11.18 -9.09
CA ARG A 126 -3.45 -12.32 -8.20
C ARG A 126 -3.77 -11.85 -6.80
N GLU A 127 -4.47 -12.71 -6.07
CA GLU A 127 -4.79 -12.53 -4.67
C GLU A 127 -5.50 -11.20 -4.33
N LEU A 128 -6.41 -10.74 -5.20
CA LEU A 128 -7.31 -9.65 -4.84
C LEU A 128 -8.15 -10.07 -3.63
N LYS A 129 -7.88 -9.46 -2.47
CA LYS A 129 -8.54 -9.75 -1.20
C LYS A 129 -9.03 -8.45 -0.59
N ILE A 130 -10.22 -8.48 0.00
CA ILE A 130 -10.82 -7.41 0.78
C ILE A 130 -11.08 -7.98 2.17
N VAL A 131 -10.52 -7.35 3.20
CA VAL A 131 -10.65 -7.80 4.58
C VAL A 131 -11.04 -6.63 5.47
N THR A 132 -11.95 -6.87 6.41
CA THR A 132 -12.22 -5.92 7.50
C THR A 132 -11.09 -6.01 8.52
N ILE A 133 -10.61 -4.85 8.98
CA ILE A 133 -9.60 -4.74 10.03
C ILE A 133 -10.32 -4.55 11.36
N ASP A 134 -10.01 -5.39 12.34
CA ASP A 134 -10.45 -5.23 13.74
C ASP A 134 -9.25 -4.77 14.58
N ASN A 135 -9.30 -3.51 15.01
CA ASN A 135 -8.23 -2.83 15.75
C ASN A 135 -8.35 -2.99 17.28
N SER A 136 -9.04 -4.02 17.79
CA SER A 136 -8.96 -4.31 19.22
C SER A 136 -7.50 -4.60 19.62
N GLU A 137 -7.03 -4.06 20.75
CA GLU A 137 -5.64 -4.24 21.21
C GLU A 137 -5.21 -5.72 21.25
N HIS A 138 -6.13 -6.60 21.68
CA HIS A 138 -5.91 -8.05 21.68
C HIS A 138 -5.71 -8.60 20.25
N THR A 139 -6.54 -8.16 19.31
CA THR A 139 -6.46 -8.56 17.89
C THR A 139 -5.19 -8.02 17.23
N LEU A 140 -4.80 -6.77 17.49
CA LEU A 140 -3.61 -6.14 16.92
C LEU A 140 -2.34 -6.89 17.32
N LYS A 141 -2.18 -7.19 18.61
CA LYS A 141 -1.02 -7.94 19.09
C LYS A 141 -0.92 -9.31 18.41
N GLU A 142 -2.02 -10.05 18.33
CA GLU A 142 -2.07 -11.37 17.67
C GLU A 142 -1.71 -11.27 16.19
N ILE A 143 -2.25 -10.28 15.46
CA ILE A 143 -1.93 -10.02 14.04
C ILE A 143 -0.43 -9.75 13.86
N TRP A 144 0.16 -8.91 14.71
CA TRP A 144 1.58 -8.56 14.58
C TRP A 144 2.49 -9.74 14.96
N GLU A 145 2.15 -10.52 15.99
CA GLU A 145 2.87 -11.76 16.34
C GLU A 145 2.80 -12.80 15.21
N GLU A 146 1.65 -12.93 14.55
CA GLU A 146 1.50 -13.79 13.36
C GLU A 146 2.37 -13.28 12.21
N LYS A 147 2.36 -11.97 11.91
CA LYS A 147 3.22 -11.38 10.88
C LYS A 147 4.70 -11.66 11.14
N PHE A 148 5.18 -11.48 12.37
CA PHE A 148 6.57 -11.81 12.72
C PHE A 148 6.86 -13.32 12.58
N THR A 149 5.89 -14.18 12.84
CA THR A 149 6.05 -15.63 12.69
C THR A 149 6.15 -16.03 11.20
N ILE A 150 5.34 -15.43 10.33
CA ILE A 150 5.30 -15.74 8.90
C ILE A 150 6.49 -15.13 8.15
N TYR A 151 6.79 -13.86 8.42
CA TYR A 151 7.74 -13.08 7.62
C TYR A 151 9.09 -12.85 8.32
N GLY A 152 9.22 -13.20 9.60
CA GLY A 152 10.41 -12.91 10.38
C GLY A 152 10.49 -11.43 10.75
N THR A 153 11.32 -10.66 10.04
CA THR A 153 11.44 -9.22 10.29
C THR A 153 10.36 -8.46 9.52
N VAL A 154 9.57 -7.67 10.24
CA VAL A 154 8.52 -6.83 9.65
C VAL A 154 8.82 -5.38 9.99
N TYR A 155 8.83 -4.54 8.96
CA TYR A 155 9.04 -3.11 9.10
C TYR A 155 7.70 -2.39 9.11
N THR A 156 7.58 -1.35 9.93
CA THR A 156 6.35 -0.56 10.10
C THR A 156 6.40 0.77 9.36
N GLY A 157 7.54 1.08 8.73
CA GLY A 157 7.76 2.28 7.94
C GLY A 157 9.18 2.38 7.41
N LEU A 158 9.39 3.37 6.55
CA LEU A 158 10.68 3.66 5.92
C LEU A 158 11.28 4.96 6.47
N ILE A 159 12.57 4.94 6.80
CA ILE A 159 13.37 6.12 7.10
C ILE A 159 14.42 6.28 6.00
N ILE A 160 14.38 7.41 5.31
CA ILE A 160 15.41 7.84 4.36
C ILE A 160 16.41 8.72 5.12
N ASP A 161 17.62 8.22 5.35
CA ASP A 161 18.72 9.00 5.96
C ASP A 161 19.50 9.75 4.88
N ALA A 162 19.00 10.94 4.53
CA ALA A 162 19.54 11.80 3.47
C ALA A 162 20.54 12.87 3.97
N ARG A 163 21.05 12.75 5.20
CA ARG A 163 22.03 13.70 5.75
C ARG A 163 23.31 13.72 4.90
N GLY A 164 23.83 14.93 4.64
CA GLY A 164 25.01 15.16 3.80
C GLY A 164 24.76 15.14 2.30
N LEU A 165 23.50 15.11 1.84
CA LEU A 165 23.14 15.06 0.41
C LEU A 165 22.39 16.30 -0.11
N ASP A 166 22.25 17.35 0.71
CA ASP A 166 21.50 18.59 0.40
C ASP A 166 20.06 18.30 -0.11
N ILE A 167 19.43 17.27 0.46
CA ILE A 167 18.00 16.99 0.25
C ILE A 167 17.17 18.00 1.05
N ARG A 168 16.13 18.53 0.41
CA ARG A 168 15.27 19.59 0.91
C ARG A 168 13.86 19.08 1.14
N ARG A 169 13.15 19.74 2.06
CA ARG A 169 11.73 19.50 2.26
C ARG A 169 10.96 19.87 0.99
N GLY A 170 10.13 18.95 0.51
CA GLY A 170 9.24 19.17 -0.63
C GLY A 170 7.82 18.67 -0.36
N MET A 171 6.89 19.24 -1.11
CA MET A 171 5.45 18.92 -1.04
C MET A 171 5.08 17.59 -1.68
N SER A 172 5.96 17.00 -2.50
CA SER A 172 5.72 15.76 -3.26
C SER A 172 7.02 14.98 -3.46
N PRO A 173 7.69 14.56 -2.37
CA PRO A 173 8.94 13.84 -2.47
C PRO A 173 8.69 12.44 -3.05
N ARG A 174 9.60 12.00 -3.91
CA ARG A 174 9.57 10.67 -4.52
C ARG A 174 10.78 9.85 -4.10
N ILE A 175 10.64 8.53 -4.12
CA ILE A 175 11.70 7.56 -3.90
C ILE A 175 11.78 6.69 -5.14
N LEU A 176 12.92 6.77 -5.83
CA LEU A 176 13.19 6.00 -7.04
C LEU A 176 14.35 5.04 -6.81
N SER A 177 14.34 3.89 -7.48
CA SER A 177 15.52 3.04 -7.61
C SER A 177 16.55 3.62 -8.59
N GLU A 178 17.77 3.11 -8.59
CA GLU A 178 18.83 3.50 -9.53
C GLU A 178 18.44 3.17 -10.98
N SER A 179 17.70 2.08 -11.17
CA SER A 179 17.08 1.68 -12.43
C SER A 179 15.89 2.56 -12.87
N GLY A 180 15.42 3.49 -12.03
CA GLY A 180 14.34 4.42 -12.34
C GLY A 180 12.94 3.94 -11.96
N GLN A 181 12.80 2.83 -11.24
CA GLN A 181 11.51 2.38 -10.72
C GLN A 181 10.99 3.34 -9.64
N LEU A 182 9.77 3.84 -9.80
CA LEU A 182 9.08 4.59 -8.75
C LEU A 182 8.64 3.64 -7.63
N LEU A 183 9.27 3.75 -6.46
CA LEU A 183 8.88 2.98 -5.27
C LEU A 183 7.79 3.71 -4.48
N TYR A 184 7.96 5.02 -4.34
CA TYR A 184 7.03 5.87 -3.62
C TYR A 184 6.93 7.23 -4.31
N GLY A 185 5.72 7.61 -4.73
CA GLY A 185 5.43 8.91 -5.34
C GLY A 185 4.55 9.83 -4.49
N GLY A 186 4.27 9.41 -3.25
CA GLY A 186 3.07 9.82 -2.54
C GLY A 186 1.87 8.93 -2.91
N VAL A 187 0.89 8.94 -2.03
CA VAL A 187 -0.44 8.34 -2.23
C VAL A 187 -1.40 9.54 -2.35
N SER A 188 -2.31 9.52 -3.32
CA SER A 188 -3.36 10.53 -3.43
C SER A 188 -4.53 10.12 -2.54
N ALA A 189 -4.95 11.00 -1.65
CA ALA A 189 -6.16 10.86 -0.82
C ALA A 189 -6.93 12.18 -0.89
N SER A 190 -8.09 12.25 -0.22
CA SER A 190 -8.81 13.52 -0.06
C SER A 190 -7.89 14.62 0.49
N MET A 191 -8.11 15.85 0.02
CA MET A 191 -7.28 17.00 0.39
C MET A 191 -7.24 17.19 1.92
N ASP A 192 -8.35 16.92 2.61
CA ASP A 192 -8.46 17.02 4.06
C ASP A 192 -7.55 15.99 4.76
N TYR A 193 -7.53 14.74 4.27
CA TYR A 193 -6.65 13.70 4.80
C TYR A 193 -5.16 14.04 4.57
N ILE A 194 -4.81 14.52 3.37
CA ILE A 194 -3.43 14.94 3.06
C ILE A 194 -3.00 16.13 3.94
N GLN A 195 -3.90 17.08 4.21
CA GLN A 195 -3.61 18.22 5.08
C GLN A 195 -3.35 17.79 6.52
N GLU A 196 -4.08 16.81 7.03
CA GLU A 196 -3.93 16.32 8.40
C GLU A 196 -2.69 15.42 8.55
N VAL A 197 -2.53 14.44 7.65
CA VAL A 197 -1.54 13.37 7.80
C VAL A 197 -0.22 13.73 7.14
N GLY A 198 -0.24 14.50 6.04
CA GLY A 198 0.91 14.73 5.18
C GLY A 198 1.38 13.45 4.46
N ILE A 199 2.21 13.60 3.43
CA ILE A 199 2.68 12.45 2.64
C ILE A 199 4.01 11.86 3.12
N VAL A 200 4.82 12.63 3.84
CA VAL A 200 6.02 12.18 4.55
C VAL A 200 6.22 13.06 5.79
N ALA A 201 6.99 12.58 6.76
CA ALA A 201 7.50 13.42 7.84
C ALA A 201 8.97 13.78 7.60
N TYR A 202 9.42 14.93 8.10
CA TYR A 202 10.81 15.38 8.02
C TYR A 202 11.38 15.64 9.42
N GLY A 203 12.60 15.17 9.67
CA GLY A 203 13.36 15.49 10.88
C GLY A 203 14.84 15.69 10.58
N THR A 204 15.58 16.22 11.56
CA THR A 204 17.05 16.33 11.49
C THR A 204 17.75 15.13 12.15
N GLU A 205 17.02 14.43 13.01
CA GLU A 205 17.45 13.22 13.72
C GLU A 205 16.24 12.32 13.99
N ILE A 206 16.50 11.05 14.29
CA ILE A 206 15.46 10.09 14.63
C ILE A 206 15.06 10.30 16.09
N THR A 207 13.90 10.90 16.33
CA THR A 207 13.35 11.12 17.68
C THR A 207 12.15 10.23 17.95
N PRO A 208 11.81 9.94 19.22
CA PRO A 208 10.57 9.22 19.56
C PRO A 208 9.32 9.85 18.95
N LYS A 209 9.25 11.19 18.94
CA LYS A 209 8.14 11.94 18.34
C LYS A 209 8.05 11.73 16.82
N LEU A 210 9.19 11.66 16.15
CA LEU A 210 9.23 11.40 14.71
C LEU A 210 8.85 9.96 14.39
N LEU A 211 9.22 9.01 15.24
CA LEU A 211 8.86 7.59 15.09
C LEU A 211 7.35 7.33 15.25
N GLU A 212 6.59 8.24 15.89
CA GLU A 212 5.12 8.17 15.89
C GLU A 212 4.55 8.09 14.47
N ARG A 213 5.23 8.69 13.47
CA ARG A 213 4.84 8.62 12.06
C ARG A 213 4.73 7.19 11.53
N ILE A 214 5.57 6.28 12.02
CA ILE A 214 5.64 4.89 11.55
C ILE A 214 5.10 3.89 12.57
N GLN A 215 4.41 4.39 13.61
CA GLN A 215 3.71 3.53 14.54
C GLN A 215 2.54 2.83 13.85
N VAL A 216 2.30 1.58 14.24
CA VAL A 216 1.23 0.78 13.62
C VAL A 216 -0.15 1.23 14.10
N ASP A 217 -0.30 1.51 15.39
CA ASP A 217 -1.53 2.00 16.03
C ASP A 217 -1.20 2.74 17.35
N PRO A 218 -1.97 3.78 17.76
CA PRO A 218 -1.77 4.46 19.05
C PRO A 218 -1.87 3.54 20.29
N SER A 219 -2.73 2.53 20.24
CA SER A 219 -2.94 1.52 21.30
C SER A 219 -1.89 0.39 21.29
N TYR A 220 -1.18 0.25 20.17
CA TYR A 220 -0.07 -0.70 20.02
C TYR A 220 1.13 0.01 19.35
N PRO A 221 1.94 0.78 20.12
CA PRO A 221 2.92 1.72 19.58
C PRO A 221 4.21 1.05 19.07
N LEU A 222 4.07 0.00 18.27
CA LEU A 222 5.17 -0.69 17.59
C LEU A 222 5.68 0.18 16.44
N ALA A 223 6.98 0.48 16.45
CA ALA A 223 7.67 1.22 15.39
C ALA A 223 9.01 0.54 15.06
N ILE A 224 9.08 -0.13 13.91
CA ILE A 224 10.28 -0.82 13.42
C ILE A 224 10.64 -0.24 12.05
N PRO A 225 11.58 0.73 11.98
CA PRO A 225 11.96 1.35 10.72
C PRO A 225 12.85 0.44 9.87
N LEU A 226 12.60 0.42 8.56
CA LEU A 226 13.63 0.11 7.58
C LEU A 226 14.40 1.41 7.31
N ILE A 227 15.72 1.43 7.53
CA ILE A 227 16.54 2.62 7.32
C ILE A 227 17.34 2.43 6.03
N VAL A 228 17.19 3.36 5.09
CA VAL A 228 17.89 3.35 3.80
C VAL A 228 18.65 4.67 3.63
N ARG A 229 19.88 4.57 3.14
CA ARG A 229 20.67 5.74 2.75
C ARG A 229 20.57 5.91 1.23
N PRO A 230 20.05 7.05 0.73
CA PRO A 230 19.96 7.27 -0.70
C PRO A 230 21.33 7.58 -1.33
N LEU A 231 21.42 7.37 -2.64
CA LEU A 231 22.58 7.69 -3.47
C LEU A 231 22.68 9.21 -3.71
N GLY A 232 21.53 9.90 -3.80
CA GLY A 232 21.49 11.35 -4.04
C GLY A 232 20.08 11.87 -4.38
N PRO A 233 19.98 13.15 -4.76
CA PRO A 233 18.72 13.76 -5.21
C PRO A 233 18.26 13.17 -6.55
N ALA A 234 16.96 12.93 -6.70
CA ALA A 234 16.37 12.45 -7.95
C ALA A 234 15.80 13.57 -8.85
N ASP A 235 15.74 14.80 -8.34
CA ASP A 235 15.14 15.91 -9.06
C ASP A 235 15.86 17.24 -8.77
N PRO A 236 15.71 18.26 -9.64
CA PRO A 236 16.37 19.56 -9.48
C PRO A 236 15.97 20.35 -8.22
N THR A 237 14.76 20.11 -7.68
CA THR A 237 14.30 20.73 -6.42
C THR A 237 14.90 20.05 -5.19
N LYS A 238 15.56 18.89 -5.39
CA LYS A 238 16.21 18.07 -4.36
C LYS A 238 15.24 17.60 -3.28
N SER A 239 13.97 17.38 -3.64
CA SER A 239 12.95 16.89 -2.70
C SER A 239 12.75 15.38 -2.77
N SER A 240 13.16 14.76 -3.87
CA SER A 240 13.10 13.33 -4.12
C SER A 240 14.48 12.70 -4.05
N VAL A 241 14.54 11.40 -3.81
CA VAL A 241 15.79 10.64 -3.66
C VAL A 241 15.85 9.45 -4.60
N VAL A 242 17.07 9.12 -5.02
CA VAL A 242 17.40 7.85 -5.68
C VAL A 242 18.08 6.95 -4.66
N ILE A 243 17.67 5.67 -4.59
CA ILE A 243 18.28 4.63 -3.76
C ILE A 243 18.89 3.53 -4.65
N SER A 244 19.74 2.67 -4.07
CA SER A 244 20.29 1.52 -4.80
C SER A 244 19.18 0.53 -5.18
N ASP A 245 19.35 -0.22 -6.29
CA ASP A 245 18.43 -1.31 -6.65
C ASP A 245 18.37 -2.40 -5.57
N GLU A 246 19.46 -2.62 -4.83
CA GLU A 246 19.49 -3.56 -3.70
C GLU A 246 18.57 -3.10 -2.56
N ASP A 247 18.60 -1.81 -2.19
CA ASP A 247 17.72 -1.27 -1.16
C ASP A 247 16.27 -1.15 -1.65
N ALA A 248 16.07 -0.89 -2.95
CA ALA A 248 14.75 -0.95 -3.59
C ALA A 248 14.12 -2.34 -3.42
N GLN A 249 14.90 -3.40 -3.67
CA GLN A 249 14.44 -4.78 -3.49
C GLN A 249 14.08 -5.07 -2.03
N LYS A 250 14.91 -4.66 -1.06
CA LYS A 250 14.61 -4.80 0.38
C LYS A 250 13.29 -4.11 0.76
N ILE A 251 13.05 -2.91 0.22
CA ILE A 251 11.80 -2.19 0.41
C ILE A 251 10.63 -3.01 -0.16
N ILE A 252 10.70 -3.44 -1.42
CA ILE A 252 9.61 -4.19 -2.07
C ILE A 252 9.28 -5.47 -1.30
N GLU A 253 10.30 -6.23 -0.88
CA GLU A 253 10.13 -7.44 -0.07
C GLU A 253 9.44 -7.14 1.27
N SER A 254 9.78 -6.03 1.91
CA SER A 254 9.16 -5.65 3.19
C SER A 254 7.68 -5.27 3.06
N LEU A 255 7.26 -4.73 1.90
CA LEU A 255 5.86 -4.34 1.66
C LEU A 255 4.91 -5.54 1.64
N VAL A 256 5.43 -6.75 1.37
CA VAL A 256 4.64 -8.00 1.42
C VAL A 256 4.08 -8.22 2.83
N ALA A 257 4.90 -8.00 3.86
CA ALA A 257 4.50 -8.21 5.25
C ALA A 257 3.61 -7.06 5.74
N TYR A 258 3.94 -5.81 5.37
CA TYR A 258 3.20 -4.61 5.70
C TYR A 258 3.50 -3.47 4.73
N ASP A 259 2.51 -3.10 3.89
CA ASP A 259 2.62 -1.99 2.94
C ASP A 259 2.51 -0.64 3.66
N TYR A 260 3.59 -0.24 4.31
CA TYR A 260 3.66 1.02 5.05
C TYR A 260 3.62 2.27 4.15
N PHE A 261 3.79 2.11 2.83
CA PHE A 261 3.63 3.21 1.88
C PHE A 261 2.17 3.59 1.69
N ALA A 262 1.25 2.63 1.77
CA ALA A 262 -0.19 2.86 1.68
C ALA A 262 -0.70 3.82 2.78
N SER A 263 -0.10 3.74 3.96
CA SER A 263 -0.44 4.56 5.13
C SER A 263 0.52 5.74 5.32
N TYR A 264 1.26 6.13 4.27
CA TYR A 264 2.20 7.26 4.26
C TYR A 264 3.33 7.20 5.31
N LYS A 265 3.69 6.03 5.82
CA LYS A 265 4.64 5.84 6.92
C LYS A 265 6.09 5.93 6.43
N VAL A 266 6.45 7.13 5.97
CA VAL A 266 7.76 7.48 5.43
C VAL A 266 8.28 8.72 6.14
N ILE A 267 9.55 8.63 6.58
CA ILE A 267 10.27 9.71 7.24
C ILE A 267 11.54 10.04 6.44
N PHE A 268 11.81 11.32 6.25
CA PHE A 268 13.08 11.82 5.71
C PHE A 268 13.89 12.46 6.82
N ILE A 269 15.12 12.00 7.00
CA ILE A 269 16.12 12.68 7.84
C ILE A 269 16.99 13.54 6.93
N VAL A 270 16.90 14.85 7.11
CA VAL A 270 17.58 15.89 6.29
C VAL A 270 18.35 16.84 7.20
N GLU A 271 19.07 17.81 6.64
CA GLU A 271 19.75 18.87 7.40
C GLU A 271 18.80 19.99 7.87
#